data_AF-A0A7V9LDS9-F1
#
_entry.id   AF-A0A7V9LDS9-F1
#
_cell.length_a   1.000
_cell.length_b   1.000
_cell.length_c   1.000
_cell.angle_alpha   90.00
_cell.angle_beta   90.00
_cell.angle_gamma   90.00
#
_symmetry.space_group_name_H-M   'P 1'
#
loop_
_entity.id
_entity.type
_entity.pdbx_description
1 polymer ?
#
loop_
_entity_poly.entity_id
_entity_poly.type
_entity_poly.pdbx_seq_one_letter_code
_entity_poly.pdbx_strand_id
1 'polypeptide(L)'
;MSVATVPTGLTRGIDATRLALAAAGPIAIGGVLALRAGDPSPLAATPAIVFGIAAATCPALYIAIAATKQAPTLAGVVRALGTSFGAFGIALAGLVLPALFLSLSSTSEITTFAVCSVVLGGAAVLAMVRLAGELAPKTFMGGLVCFVWAAATLGIAGRLWFDLAAEVLL
;
A
#
# COMPACT_ATOMS: atom_id res chain seq x y z
N MET A 1 6.16 -31.81 29.37
CA MET A 1 6.40 -30.53 28.67
C MET A 1 5.43 -30.49 27.50
N SER A 2 4.38 -29.68 27.59
CA SER A 2 3.36 -29.59 26.54
C SER A 2 3.89 -28.75 25.38
N VAL A 3 3.99 -29.33 24.19
CA VAL A 3 4.35 -28.61 22.97
C VAL A 3 3.21 -27.65 22.65
N ALA A 4 3.45 -26.35 22.77
CA ALA A 4 2.50 -25.33 22.35
C ALA A 4 2.27 -25.48 20.85
N THR A 5 1.13 -26.04 20.47
CA THR A 5 0.69 -26.09 19.08
C THR A 5 0.45 -24.66 18.61
N VAL A 6 1.30 -24.20 17.69
CA VAL A 6 1.11 -22.91 17.01
C VAL A 6 -0.27 -22.95 16.35
N PRO A 7 -1.18 -22.00 16.65
CA PRO A 7 -2.50 -21.97 16.04
C PRO A 7 -2.36 -21.97 14.51
N THR A 8 -2.97 -22.95 13.85
CA THR A 8 -3.01 -23.13 12.39
C THR A 8 -3.60 -21.93 11.62
N GLY A 9 -4.09 -20.90 12.32
CA GLY A 9 -4.48 -19.61 11.75
C GLY A 9 -3.33 -18.66 11.44
N LEU A 10 -2.15 -18.81 12.06
CA LEU A 10 -0.98 -17.94 11.83
C LEU A 10 -0.31 -18.21 10.47
N THR A 11 -0.40 -19.44 9.96
CA THR A 11 0.11 -19.82 8.62
C THR A 11 -0.68 -19.23 7.45
N ARG A 12 -1.86 -18.64 7.70
CA ARG A 12 -2.67 -17.94 6.68
C ARG A 12 -2.52 -16.41 6.70
N GLY A 13 -1.68 -15.87 7.59
CA GLY A 13 -1.62 -14.43 7.85
C GLY A 13 -1.10 -13.63 6.66
N ILE A 14 -0.15 -14.18 5.90
CA ILE A 14 0.47 -13.57 4.72
C ILE A 14 0.83 -14.69 3.74
N ASP A 15 -0.03 -14.95 2.75
CA ASP A 15 0.33 -15.86 1.66
C ASP A 15 1.42 -15.20 0.80
N ALA A 16 2.54 -15.91 0.55
CA ALA A 16 3.64 -15.39 -0.28
C ALA A 16 3.15 -14.88 -1.64
N THR A 17 2.12 -15.52 -2.21
CA THR A 17 1.46 -15.11 -3.45
C THR A 17 0.84 -13.71 -3.36
N ARG A 18 0.20 -13.36 -2.23
CA ARG A 18 -0.40 -12.03 -2.05
C ARG A 18 0.65 -10.95 -1.92
N LEU A 19 1.75 -11.26 -1.24
CA LEU A 19 2.86 -10.34 -1.09
C LEU A 19 3.59 -10.11 -2.42
N ALA A 20 3.79 -11.18 -3.19
CA ALA A 20 4.34 -11.11 -4.55
C ALA A 20 3.44 -10.28 -5.47
N LEU A 21 2.11 -10.48 -5.42
CA LEU A 21 1.16 -9.71 -6.20
C LEU A 21 1.16 -8.22 -5.81
N ALA A 22 1.22 -7.93 -4.51
CA ALA A 22 1.32 -6.58 -3.97
C ALA A 22 2.63 -5.88 -4.38
N ALA A 23 3.71 -6.64 -4.59
CA ALA A 23 5.00 -6.11 -5.03
C ALA A 23 5.10 -5.93 -6.54
N ALA A 24 4.48 -6.84 -7.32
CA ALA A 24 4.52 -6.79 -8.77
C ALA A 24 3.90 -5.51 -9.33
N GLY A 25 2.80 -5.03 -8.73
CA GLY A 25 2.12 -3.82 -9.17
C GLY A 25 2.99 -2.55 -9.11
N PRO A 26 3.54 -2.17 -7.94
CA PRO A 26 4.45 -1.03 -7.82
C PRO A 26 5.69 -1.14 -8.72
N ILE A 27 6.24 -2.35 -8.89
CA ILE A 27 7.36 -2.58 -9.81
C ILE A 27 6.94 -2.32 -11.25
N ALA A 28 5.78 -2.81 -11.68
CA ALA A 28 5.26 -2.58 -13.02
C ALA A 28 5.03 -1.09 -13.28
N ILE A 29 4.43 -0.36 -12.32
CA ILE A 29 4.22 1.09 -12.42
C ILE A 29 5.56 1.83 -12.48
N GLY A 30 6.52 1.47 -11.62
CA GLY A 30 7.88 2.02 -11.67
C GLY A 30 8.56 1.77 -13.02
N GLY A 31 8.36 0.60 -13.61
CA GLY A 31 8.87 0.29 -14.94
C GLY A 31 8.23 1.12 -16.06
N VAL A 32 6.93 1.39 -15.98
CA VAL A 32 6.26 2.30 -16.93
C VAL A 32 6.84 3.70 -16.84
N LEU A 33 6.95 4.23 -15.62
CA LEU A 33 7.51 5.56 -15.40
C LEU A 33 8.97 5.64 -15.87
N ALA A 34 9.77 4.61 -15.57
CA ALA A 34 11.17 4.56 -15.97
C ALA A 34 11.34 4.50 -17.50
N LEU A 35 10.53 3.69 -18.18
CA LEU A 35 10.56 3.62 -19.65
C LEU A 35 10.10 4.93 -20.30
N ARG A 36 9.15 5.62 -19.69
CA ARG A 36 8.58 6.86 -20.24
C ARG A 36 9.46 8.08 -20.02
N ALA A 37 10.10 8.18 -18.85
CA ALA A 37 11.00 9.29 -18.53
C ALA A 37 12.46 9.04 -18.94
N GLY A 38 12.82 7.81 -19.30
CA GLY A 38 14.21 7.45 -19.59
C GLY A 38 15.11 7.42 -18.35
N ASP A 39 14.55 7.39 -17.15
CA ASP A 39 15.25 7.36 -15.86
C ASP A 39 14.92 6.07 -15.11
N PRO A 40 15.90 5.25 -14.68
CA PRO A 40 15.63 4.04 -13.90
C PRO A 40 15.14 4.29 -12.46
N SER A 41 15.26 5.50 -11.91
CA SER A 41 14.93 5.81 -10.51
C SER A 41 13.53 5.36 -10.06
N PRO A 42 12.45 5.51 -10.86
CA PRO A 42 11.12 5.04 -10.50
C PRO A 42 11.00 3.53 -10.27
N LEU A 43 11.86 2.69 -10.85
CA LEU A 43 11.84 1.23 -10.65
C LEU A 43 12.10 0.84 -9.20
N ALA A 44 13.00 1.56 -8.51
CA ALA A 44 13.32 1.35 -7.11
C ALA A 44 12.45 2.21 -6.20
N ALA A 45 12.21 3.47 -6.57
CA ALA A 45 11.49 4.41 -5.74
C ALA A 45 10.01 4.02 -5.54
N THR A 46 9.33 3.57 -6.60
CA THR A 46 7.89 3.22 -6.51
C THR A 46 7.60 2.11 -5.49
N PRO A 47 8.26 0.93 -5.53
CA PRO A 47 8.08 -0.08 -4.50
C PRO A 47 8.60 0.38 -3.13
N ALA A 48 9.71 1.13 -3.08
CA ALA A 48 10.26 1.63 -1.82
C ALA A 48 9.30 2.58 -1.09
N ILE A 49 8.62 3.48 -1.83
CA ILE A 49 7.59 4.36 -1.28
C ILE A 49 6.42 3.53 -0.74
N VAL A 50 5.85 2.63 -1.55
CA VAL A 50 4.69 1.82 -1.15
C VAL A 50 4.99 0.98 0.10
N PHE A 51 6.08 0.21 0.08
CA PHE A 51 6.42 -0.70 1.17
C PHE A 51 7.07 0.01 2.36
N GLY A 52 7.88 1.03 2.14
CA GLY A 52 8.49 1.83 3.20
C GLY A 52 7.43 2.55 4.03
N ILE A 53 6.40 3.08 3.38
CA ILE A 53 5.26 3.70 4.06
C ILE A 53 4.47 2.66 4.84
N ALA A 54 4.15 1.51 4.23
CA ALA A 54 3.48 0.44 4.96
C ALA A 54 4.29 -0.01 6.19
N ALA A 55 5.61 -0.18 6.05
CA ALA A 55 6.51 -0.57 7.14
C ALA A 55 6.57 0.46 8.26
N ALA A 56 6.58 1.76 7.94
CA ALA A 56 6.57 2.83 8.94
C ALA A 56 5.22 2.98 9.64
N THR A 57 4.13 2.76 8.91
CA THR A 57 2.77 3.08 9.36
C THR A 57 2.09 1.96 10.12
N CYS A 58 2.43 0.69 9.84
CA CYS A 58 1.83 -0.46 10.52
C CYS A 58 2.13 -0.49 12.03
N PRO A 59 3.40 -0.35 12.49
CA PRO A 59 3.70 -0.34 13.93
C PRO A 59 3.05 0.83 14.65
N ALA A 60 3.05 2.00 14.03
CA ALA A 60 2.50 3.20 14.62
C ALA A 60 0.97 3.19 14.70
N LEU A 61 0.28 2.63 13.69
CA LEU A 61 -1.17 2.38 13.77
C LEU A 61 -1.51 1.42 14.92
N TYR A 62 -0.71 0.37 15.12
CA TYR A 62 -0.88 -0.54 16.24
C TYR A 62 -0.77 0.18 17.59
N ILE A 63 0.28 0.99 17.78
CA ILE A 63 0.48 1.78 19.00
C ILE A 63 -0.69 2.74 19.22
N ALA A 64 -1.15 3.42 18.16
CA ALA A 64 -2.23 4.39 18.25
C ALA A 64 -3.57 3.73 18.65
N ILE A 65 -3.88 2.55 18.09
CA ILE A 65 -5.07 1.77 18.50
C ILE A 65 -4.89 1.23 19.92
N ALA A 66 -3.70 0.78 20.30
CA ALA A 66 -3.42 0.32 21.66
C ALA A 66 -3.63 1.42 22.71
N ALA A 67 -3.29 2.67 22.38
CA ALA A 67 -3.54 3.84 23.24
C ALA A 67 -5.04 4.08 23.52
N THR A 68 -5.93 3.61 22.63
CA THR A 68 -7.39 3.66 22.84
C THR A 68 -7.94 2.52 23.70
N LYS A 69 -7.06 1.71 24.32
CA LYS A 69 -7.42 0.49 25.08
C LYS A 69 -8.15 -0.57 24.24
N GLN A 70 -7.94 -0.56 22.92
CA GLN A 70 -8.54 -1.50 21.96
C GLN A 70 -7.47 -2.25 21.16
N ALA A 71 -6.35 -2.59 21.80
CA ALA A 71 -5.24 -3.25 21.15
C ALA A 71 -5.73 -4.53 20.43
N PRO A 72 -5.64 -4.59 19.09
CA PRO A 72 -5.95 -5.81 18.36
C PRO A 72 -4.91 -6.88 18.71
N THR A 73 -5.27 -8.15 18.59
CA THR A 73 -4.27 -9.22 18.72
C THR A 73 -3.24 -9.09 17.60
N LEU A 74 -1.97 -9.41 17.87
CA LEU A 74 -0.92 -9.35 16.85
C LEU A 74 -1.28 -10.20 15.62
N ALA A 75 -1.85 -11.39 15.86
CA ALA A 75 -2.36 -12.25 14.79
C ALA A 75 -3.48 -11.58 13.96
N GLY A 76 -4.35 -10.80 14.60
CA GLY A 76 -5.38 -10.02 13.93
C GLY A 76 -4.80 -8.91 13.05
N VAL A 77 -3.78 -8.20 13.52
CA VAL A 77 -3.08 -7.16 12.74
C VAL A 77 -2.39 -7.78 11.53
N VAL A 78 -1.63 -8.86 11.72
CA VAL A 78 -0.93 -9.56 10.62
C VAL A 78 -1.92 -10.04 9.56
N ARG A 79 -3.05 -10.63 9.98
CA ARG A 79 -4.11 -11.06 9.05
C ARG A 79 -4.75 -9.89 8.31
N ALA A 80 -5.04 -8.80 9.01
CA ALA A 80 -5.63 -7.59 8.42
C ALA A 80 -4.68 -6.99 7.37
N LEU A 81 -3.39 -6.92 7.67
CA LEU A 81 -2.35 -6.47 6.74
C LEU A 81 -2.23 -7.39 5.52
N GLY A 82 -2.12 -8.71 5.72
CA GLY A 82 -2.04 -9.64 4.59
C GLY A 82 -3.28 -9.64 3.71
N THR A 83 -4.46 -9.36 4.28
CA THR A 83 -5.71 -9.19 3.53
C THR A 83 -5.73 -7.87 2.78
N SER A 84 -5.26 -6.78 3.39
CA SER A 84 -5.13 -5.45 2.77
C SER A 84 -4.12 -5.46 1.61
N PHE A 85 -2.93 -6.05 1.80
CA PHE A 85 -1.95 -6.24 0.72
C PHE A 85 -2.48 -7.14 -0.39
N GLY A 86 -3.24 -8.19 -0.06
CA GLY A 86 -3.94 -8.99 -1.07
C GLY A 86 -4.91 -8.14 -1.90
N ALA A 87 -5.73 -7.31 -1.25
CA ALA A 87 -6.67 -6.42 -1.94
C ALA A 87 -5.92 -5.37 -2.80
N PHE A 88 -4.83 -4.80 -2.29
CA PHE A 88 -3.96 -3.90 -3.03
C PHE A 88 -3.39 -4.54 -4.30
N GLY A 89 -2.80 -5.74 -4.17
CA GLY A 89 -2.23 -6.48 -5.29
C GLY A 89 -3.29 -6.85 -6.33
N ILE A 90 -4.49 -7.26 -5.90
CA ILE A 90 -5.60 -7.58 -6.81
C ILE A 90 -6.08 -6.32 -7.54
N ALA A 91 -6.22 -5.20 -6.83
CA ALA A 91 -6.60 -3.92 -7.43
C ALA A 91 -5.57 -3.48 -8.48
N LEU A 92 -4.28 -3.56 -8.15
CA LEU A 92 -3.22 -3.24 -9.10
C LEU A 92 -3.19 -4.21 -10.29
N ALA A 93 -3.38 -5.51 -10.09
CA ALA A 93 -3.44 -6.47 -11.18
C ALA A 93 -4.55 -6.12 -12.20
N GLY A 94 -5.70 -5.63 -11.72
CA GLY A 94 -6.80 -5.17 -12.58
C GLY A 94 -6.54 -3.82 -13.25
N LEU A 95 -5.77 -2.92 -12.62
CA LEU A 95 -5.56 -1.54 -13.07
C LEU A 95 -4.27 -1.32 -13.86
N VAL A 96 -3.26 -2.19 -13.71
CA VAL A 96 -1.95 -2.05 -14.37
C VAL A 96 -2.08 -2.13 -15.89
N LEU A 97 -2.90 -3.03 -16.43
CA LEU A 97 -3.06 -3.17 -17.89
C LEU A 97 -3.72 -1.92 -18.53
N PRO A 98 -4.84 -1.39 -18.00
CA PRO A 98 -5.37 -0.10 -18.45
C PRO A 98 -4.37 1.05 -18.29
N ALA A 99 -3.63 1.10 -17.17
CA ALA A 99 -2.62 2.12 -16.94
C ALA A 99 -1.49 2.07 -17.97
N LEU A 100 -1.00 0.87 -18.28
CA LEU A 100 -0.01 0.62 -19.33
C LEU A 100 -0.50 1.13 -20.67
N PHE A 101 -1.73 0.75 -21.07
CA PHE A 101 -2.31 1.19 -22.33
C PHE A 101 -2.39 2.72 -22.42
N LEU A 102 -2.95 3.38 -21.39
CA LEU A 102 -3.09 4.84 -21.37
C LEU A 102 -1.73 5.56 -21.32
N SER A 103 -0.77 5.02 -20.57
CA SER A 103 0.57 5.57 -20.41
C SER A 103 1.38 5.48 -21.70
N LEU A 104 1.34 4.33 -22.37
CA LEU A 104 2.05 4.11 -23.63
C LEU A 104 1.40 4.86 -24.80
N SER A 105 0.09 5.09 -24.74
CA SER A 105 -0.64 5.88 -25.74
C SER A 105 -0.50 7.39 -25.51
N SER A 106 0.04 7.82 -24.38
CA SER A 106 0.20 9.24 -24.07
C SER A 106 1.45 9.81 -24.72
N THR A 107 1.35 11.03 -25.25
CA THR A 107 2.50 11.81 -25.70
C THR A 107 3.17 12.61 -24.59
N SER A 108 2.56 12.68 -23.39
CA SER A 108 3.03 13.50 -22.27
C SER A 108 3.47 12.65 -21.08
N GLU A 109 4.65 12.95 -20.54
CA GLU A 109 5.17 12.33 -19.31
C GLU A 109 4.31 12.69 -18.09
N ILE A 110 3.81 13.93 -18.03
CA ILE A 110 2.92 14.40 -16.96
C ILE A 110 1.64 13.55 -16.92
N THR A 111 1.06 13.25 -18.08
CA THR A 111 -0.14 12.38 -18.16
C THR A 111 0.18 10.96 -17.70
N THR A 112 1.35 10.43 -18.07
CA THR A 112 1.83 9.12 -17.61
C THR A 112 1.91 9.08 -16.08
N PHE A 113 2.56 10.08 -15.48
CA PHE A 113 2.64 10.23 -14.03
C PHE A 113 1.26 10.35 -13.38
N ALA A 114 0.36 11.15 -13.94
CA ALA A 114 -0.99 11.31 -13.42
C ALA A 114 -1.78 9.99 -13.43
N VAL A 115 -1.74 9.23 -14.54
CA VAL A 115 -2.40 7.92 -14.65
C VAL A 115 -1.82 6.93 -13.63
N CYS A 116 -0.50 6.83 -13.54
CA CYS A 116 0.18 5.95 -12.58
C CYS A 116 -0.16 6.31 -11.13
N SER A 117 -0.25 7.61 -10.83
CA SER A 117 -0.64 8.12 -9.50
C SER A 117 -2.07 7.74 -9.15
N VAL A 118 -3.00 7.88 -10.09
CA VAL A 118 -4.41 7.50 -9.90
C VAL A 118 -4.54 6.00 -9.67
N VAL A 119 -3.80 5.17 -10.40
CA VAL A 119 -3.82 3.71 -10.22
C VAL A 119 -3.24 3.29 -8.87
N LEU A 120 -2.07 3.81 -8.49
CA LEU A 120 -1.47 3.52 -7.19
C LEU A 120 -2.34 4.02 -6.05
N GLY A 121 -2.80 5.27 -6.12
CA GLY A 121 -3.65 5.89 -5.11
C GLY A 121 -5.00 5.18 -4.99
N GLY A 122 -5.64 4.84 -6.12
CA GLY A 122 -6.90 4.11 -6.14
C GLY A 122 -6.78 2.72 -5.51
N ALA A 123 -5.73 1.97 -5.85
CA ALA A 123 -5.46 0.67 -5.23
C ALA A 123 -5.18 0.81 -3.72
N ALA A 124 -4.42 1.83 -3.32
CA ALA A 124 -4.14 2.10 -1.90
C ALA A 124 -5.41 2.44 -1.12
N VAL A 125 -6.33 3.22 -1.68
CA VAL A 125 -7.63 3.52 -1.06
C VAL A 125 -8.44 2.25 -0.85
N LEU A 126 -8.53 1.36 -1.84
CA LEU A 126 -9.24 0.09 -1.70
C LEU A 126 -8.61 -0.81 -0.62
N ALA A 127 -7.28 -0.87 -0.57
CA ALA A 127 -6.55 -1.59 0.45
C ALA A 127 -6.81 -1.03 1.86
N MET A 128 -6.90 0.30 1.99
CA MET A 128 -7.21 0.99 3.24
C MET A 128 -8.65 0.75 3.69
N VAL A 129 -9.63 0.78 2.78
CA VAL A 129 -11.02 0.41 3.09
C VAL A 129 -11.09 -1.02 3.61
N ARG A 130 -10.34 -1.95 2.98
CA ARG A 130 -10.28 -3.34 3.46
C ARG A 130 -9.62 -3.46 4.83
N LEU A 131 -8.51 -2.74 5.04
CA LEU A 131 -7.80 -2.71 6.33
C LEU A 131 -8.71 -2.18 7.45
N ALA A 132 -9.43 -1.09 7.19
CA ALA A 132 -10.38 -0.51 8.14
C ALA A 132 -11.52 -1.49 8.47
N GLY A 133 -12.02 -2.23 7.46
CA GLY A 133 -13.03 -3.27 7.66
C GLY A 133 -12.54 -4.46 8.51
N GLU A 134 -11.28 -4.87 8.34
CA GLU A 134 -10.68 -5.96 9.14
C GLU A 134 -10.33 -5.54 10.56
N LEU A 135 -9.85 -4.31 10.75
CA LEU A 135 -9.53 -3.77 12.07
C LEU A 135 -10.78 -3.35 12.85
N ALA A 136 -11.89 -3.05 12.16
CA ALA A 136 -13.21 -2.73 12.68
C ALA A 136 -13.16 -1.91 13.98
N PRO A 137 -12.65 -0.65 13.97
CA PRO A 137 -12.58 0.16 15.17
C PRO A 137 -13.98 0.29 15.76
N LYS A 138 -14.18 -0.29 16.96
CA LYS A 138 -15.51 -0.42 17.58
C LYS A 138 -16.02 0.88 18.19
N THR A 139 -15.20 1.92 18.16
CA THR A 139 -15.50 3.20 18.79
C THR A 139 -15.14 4.36 17.86
N PHE A 140 -15.85 5.47 18.05
CA PHE A 140 -15.57 6.73 17.37
C PHE A 140 -14.09 7.14 17.50
N MET A 141 -13.51 7.01 18.71
CA MET A 141 -12.10 7.34 18.95
C MET A 141 -11.13 6.45 18.16
N GLY A 142 -11.40 5.14 18.09
CA GLY A 142 -10.60 4.24 17.25
C GLY A 142 -10.70 4.60 15.76
N GLY A 143 -11.89 4.98 15.30
CA GLY A 143 -12.11 5.45 13.93
C GLY A 143 -11.35 6.76 13.62
N LEU A 144 -11.40 7.72 14.54
CA LEU A 144 -10.71 9.00 14.43
C LEU A 144 -9.18 8.82 14.38
N VAL A 145 -8.63 7.94 15.22
CA VAL A 145 -7.20 7.59 15.20
C VAL A 145 -6.80 6.98 13.85
N CYS A 146 -7.57 6.01 13.35
CA CYS A 146 -7.31 5.44 12.03
C CYS A 146 -7.37 6.49 10.91
N PHE A 147 -8.32 7.42 10.98
CA PHE A 147 -8.48 8.49 9.99
C PHE A 147 -7.29 9.47 9.99
N VAL A 148 -6.94 10.00 11.17
CA VAL A 148 -5.79 10.92 11.31
C VAL A 148 -4.50 10.23 10.84
N TRP A 149 -4.34 8.95 11.19
CA TRP A 149 -3.18 8.18 10.78
C TRP A 149 -3.13 7.94 9.26
N ALA A 150 -4.27 7.62 8.64
CA ALA A 150 -4.38 7.49 7.19
C ALA A 150 -4.05 8.82 6.48
N ALA A 151 -4.52 9.95 7.02
CA ALA A 151 -4.22 11.27 6.47
C ALA A 151 -2.72 11.61 6.56
N ALA A 152 -2.07 11.33 7.69
CA ALA A 152 -0.63 11.53 7.85
C ALA A 152 0.18 10.63 6.90
N THR A 153 -0.22 9.36 6.79
CA THR A 153 0.35 8.38 5.86
C THR A 153 0.27 8.87 4.41
N LEU A 154 -0.90 9.36 4.00
CA LEU A 154 -1.13 9.90 2.66
C LEU A 154 -0.28 11.16 2.43
N GLY A 155 -0.11 12.02 3.42
CA GLY A 155 0.75 13.21 3.33
C GLY A 155 2.22 12.85 3.08
N ILE A 156 2.76 11.89 3.83
CA ILE A 156 4.14 11.39 3.64
C ILE A 156 4.28 10.73 2.26
N ALA A 157 3.32 9.89 1.88
CA ALA A 157 3.28 9.25 0.56
C ALA A 157 3.28 10.25 -0.58
N GLY A 158 2.36 11.21 -0.51
CA GLY A 158 2.20 12.26 -1.50
C GLY A 158 3.45 13.10 -1.62
N ARG A 159 4.11 13.43 -0.50
CA ARG A 159 5.36 14.19 -0.52
C ARG A 159 6.48 13.42 -1.21
N LEU A 160 6.73 12.17 -0.81
CA LEU A 160 7.77 11.34 -1.43
C LEU A 160 7.52 11.10 -2.92
N TRP A 161 6.25 10.90 -3.30
CA TRP A 161 5.85 10.72 -4.68
C TRP A 161 6.01 12.00 -5.51
N PHE A 162 5.69 13.16 -4.93
CA PHE A 162 5.90 14.45 -5.57
C PHE A 162 7.38 14.76 -5.77
N ASP A 163 8.22 14.44 -4.79
CA ASP A 163 9.68 14.61 -4.92
C ASP A 163 10.25 13.73 -6.03
N LEU A 164 9.80 12.48 -6.13
CA LEU A 164 10.13 11.60 -7.27
C LEU A 164 9.65 12.19 -8.60
N ALA A 165 8.41 12.69 -8.67
CA ALA A 165 7.88 13.27 -9.89
C ALA A 165 8.65 14.54 -10.30
N ALA A 166 9.05 15.38 -9.34
CA ALA A 166 9.85 16.56 -9.60
C ALA A 166 11.26 16.22 -10.08
N GLU A 167 11.91 15.21 -9.51
CA GLU A 167 13.24 14.73 -9.95
C GLU A 167 13.22 14.18 -11.37
N VAL A 168 12.13 13.51 -11.75
CA VAL A 168 12.02 12.83 -13.05
C VAL A 168 11.53 13.76 -14.17
N LEU A 169 10.71 14.77 -13.84
CA LEU A 169 10.05 15.64 -14.84
C LEU A 169 10.71 17.01 -15.06
N LEU A 170 11.66 17.43 -14.21
CA LEU A 170 12.31 18.75 -14.24
C LEU A 170 13.81 18.63 -14.54
#